data_AF-A0A7X5E543-F1
#
_entry.id   AF-A0A7X5E543-F1
#
_cell.length_a   1.000
_cell.length_b   1.000
_cell.length_c   1.000
_cell.angle_alpha   90.00
_cell.angle_beta   90.00
_cell.angle_gamma   90.00
#
_symmetry.space_group_name_H-M   'P 1'
#
loop_
_entity.id
_entity.type
_entity.pdbx_description
1 polymer ?
#
loop_
_entity_poly.entity_id
_entity_poly.type
_entity_poly.pdbx_seq_one_letter_code
_entity_poly.pdbx_strand_id
1 'polypeptide(L)'
;MTVLIVGGAYQGKAAFAEKEYPALPLVRGLHRLVRETLDAGGDPQALLPGLLGKAVTCDEIGCGVVPVEPSGERWREEAGRLCCALAEQADAVYRVWAGIPQRIK
;
A
#
# COMPACT_ATOMS: atom_id res chain seq x y z
N MET A 1 -10.98 -11.17 5.78
CA MET A 1 -11.12 -9.71 5.69
C MET A 1 -9.80 -9.11 5.25
N THR A 2 -9.80 -8.23 4.25
CA THR A 2 -8.65 -7.54 3.69
C THR A 2 -8.85 -6.03 3.84
N VAL A 3 -7.87 -5.31 4.36
CA VAL A 3 -7.94 -3.86 4.54
C VAL A 3 -6.72 -3.20 3.92
N LEU A 4 -6.94 -2.18 3.08
CA LEU A 4 -5.88 -1.36 2.52
C LEU A 4 -5.86 0.01 3.21
N ILE A 5 -4.69 0.45 3.65
CA ILE A 5 -4.49 1.71 4.35
C ILE A 5 -3.38 2.49 3.63
N VAL A 6 -3.75 3.57 2.95
CA VAL A 6 -2.84 4.45 2.19
C VAL A 6 -2.65 5.79 2.91
N GLY A 7 -1.64 6.55 2.53
CA GLY A 7 -1.31 7.85 3.11
C GLY A 7 0.18 8.13 3.07
N GLY A 8 0.61 9.34 3.42
CA GLY A 8 2.05 9.70 3.38
C GLY A 8 2.90 8.95 4.41
N ALA A 9 4.22 9.02 4.23
CA ALA A 9 5.19 8.48 5.19
C ALA A 9 4.94 9.05 6.59
N TYR A 10 5.05 8.21 7.63
CA TYR A 10 4.89 8.59 9.04
C TYR A 10 3.52 9.19 9.43
N GLN A 11 2.46 9.01 8.63
CA GLN A 11 1.13 9.55 8.93
C GLN A 11 0.26 8.67 9.85
N GLY A 12 0.82 7.66 10.54
CA GLY A 12 0.08 6.88 11.54
C GLY A 12 -0.70 5.66 11.02
N LYS A 13 -0.53 5.28 9.74
CA LYS A 13 -1.23 4.13 9.12
C LYS A 13 -1.15 2.82 9.91
N ALA A 14 0.04 2.49 10.42
CA ALA A 14 0.26 1.24 11.12
C ALA A 14 -0.38 1.24 12.52
N ALA A 15 -0.28 2.35 13.26
CA ALA A 15 -0.96 2.51 14.55
C ALA A 15 -2.48 2.44 14.38
N PHE A 16 -3.01 3.02 13.30
CA PHE A 16 -4.42 2.88 12.92
C PHE A 16 -4.79 1.41 12.65
N ALA A 17 -3.99 0.69 11.86
CA ALA A 17 -4.21 -0.73 11.57
C ALA A 17 -4.23 -1.59 12.83
N GLU A 18 -3.26 -1.40 13.72
CA GLU A 18 -3.12 -2.17 14.96
C GLU A 18 -4.28 -1.92 15.93
N LYS A 19 -4.79 -0.68 15.96
CA LYS A 19 -5.92 -0.30 16.81
C LYS A 19 -7.26 -0.83 16.28
N GLU A 20 -7.56 -0.62 15.01
CA GLU A 20 -8.89 -0.94 14.44
C GLU A 20 -9.00 -2.38 13.94
N TYR A 21 -7.88 -2.99 13.55
CA TYR A 21 -7.82 -4.35 13.01
C TYR A 21 -6.80 -5.24 13.73
N PRO A 22 -6.84 -5.36 15.08
CA PRO A 22 -5.83 -6.08 15.86
C PRO A 22 -5.73 -7.57 15.54
N ALA A 23 -6.78 -8.16 14.97
CA ALA A 23 -6.83 -9.58 14.60
C ALA A 23 -6.24 -9.87 13.21
N LEU A 24 -5.99 -8.86 12.37
CA LEU A 24 -5.44 -9.06 11.03
C LEU A 24 -3.91 -8.99 11.06
N PRO A 25 -3.20 -9.90 10.39
CA PRO A 25 -1.77 -9.75 10.16
C PRO A 25 -1.48 -8.42 9.45
N LEU A 26 -0.51 -7.67 9.96
CA LEU A 26 -0.15 -6.36 9.41
C LEU A 26 1.04 -6.47 8.45
N VAL A 27 0.81 -6.08 7.19
CA VAL A 27 1.84 -5.88 6.18
C VAL A 27 2.20 -4.41 6.10
N ARG A 28 3.47 -4.09 6.33
CA ARG A 28 3.96 -2.71 6.37
C ARG A 28 4.66 -2.33 5.06
N GLY A 29 4.33 -1.15 4.53
CA GLY A 29 5.09 -0.54 3.45
C GLY A 29 5.04 -1.30 2.11
N LEU A 30 3.85 -1.52 1.56
CA LEU A 30 3.64 -2.20 0.28
C LEU A 30 4.50 -1.63 -0.86
N HIS A 31 4.61 -0.30 -0.96
CA HIS A 31 5.53 0.37 -1.89
C HIS A 31 6.98 -0.16 -1.82
N ARG A 32 7.50 -0.53 -0.64
CA ARG A 32 8.86 -1.09 -0.53
C ARG A 32 8.92 -2.52 -1.04
N LEU A 33 7.92 -3.34 -0.73
CA LEU A 33 7.82 -4.69 -1.31
C LEU A 33 7.77 -4.66 -2.83
N VAL A 34 7.03 -3.69 -3.41
CA VAL A 34 7.01 -3.45 -4.85
C VAL A 34 8.40 -3.08 -5.37
N ARG A 35 9.13 -2.19 -4.68
CA ARG A 35 10.51 -1.84 -5.03
C ARG A 35 11.40 -3.09 -5.06
N GLU A 36 11.43 -3.82 -3.96
CA GLU A 36 12.26 -5.01 -3.77
C GLU A 36 11.95 -6.07 -4.84
N THR A 37 10.66 -6.26 -5.17
CA THR A 37 10.23 -7.19 -6.22
C THR A 37 10.75 -6.75 -7.60
N LEU A 38 10.65 -5.46 -7.93
CA LEU A 38 11.16 -4.93 -9.20
C LEU A 38 12.68 -5.03 -9.30
N ASP A 39 13.40 -4.72 -8.22
CA ASP A 39 14.86 -4.79 -8.16
C ASP A 39 15.36 -6.23 -8.32
N ALA A 40 14.56 -7.21 -7.84
CA ALA A 40 14.79 -8.64 -8.06
C ALA A 40 14.33 -9.14 -9.46
N GLY A 41 13.79 -8.27 -10.31
CA GLY A 41 13.28 -8.61 -11.64
C GLY A 41 11.93 -9.33 -11.66
N GLY A 42 11.21 -9.36 -10.53
CA GLY A 42 9.90 -9.98 -10.40
C GLY A 42 8.74 -9.09 -10.84
N ASP A 43 7.53 -9.69 -10.82
CA ASP A 43 6.26 -9.01 -11.06
C ASP A 43 5.57 -8.63 -9.73
N PRO A 44 5.41 -7.33 -9.41
CA PRO A 44 4.69 -6.90 -8.22
C PRO A 44 3.24 -7.37 -8.14
N GLN A 45 2.56 -7.62 -9.26
CA GLN A 45 1.18 -8.12 -9.24
C GLN A 45 1.09 -9.52 -8.63
N ALA A 46 2.15 -10.32 -8.73
CA ALA A 46 2.21 -11.65 -8.12
C ALA A 46 2.16 -11.62 -6.58
N LEU A 47 2.36 -10.45 -5.94
CA LEU A 47 2.24 -10.30 -4.49
C LEU A 47 0.78 -10.35 -4.01
N LEU A 48 -0.18 -10.01 -4.88
CA LEU A 48 -1.58 -9.78 -4.53
C LEU A 48 -2.22 -10.93 -3.73
N PRO A 49 -2.11 -12.22 -4.12
CA PRO A 49 -2.71 -13.31 -3.35
C PRO A 49 -2.19 -13.38 -1.90
N GLY A 50 -0.90 -13.03 -1.70
CA GLY A 50 -0.27 -13.00 -0.39
C GLY A 50 -0.68 -11.81 0.47
N LEU A 51 -1.38 -10.82 -0.08
CA LEU A 51 -1.85 -9.63 0.65
C LEU A 51 -3.31 -9.78 1.12
N LEU A 52 -4.06 -10.71 0.53
CA LEU A 52 -5.45 -10.97 0.93
C LEU A 52 -5.52 -11.54 2.34
N GLY A 53 -6.57 -11.16 3.09
CA GLY A 53 -6.77 -11.57 4.48
C GLY A 53 -5.95 -10.77 5.50
N LYS A 54 -5.34 -9.64 5.09
CA LYS A 54 -4.41 -8.85 5.91
C LYS A 54 -4.79 -7.37 5.97
N ALA A 55 -4.25 -6.66 6.95
CA ALA A 55 -4.20 -5.21 6.94
C ALA A 55 -2.89 -4.77 6.26
N VAL A 56 -2.99 -4.02 5.16
CA VAL A 56 -1.85 -3.67 4.32
C VAL A 56 -1.69 -2.16 4.32
N THR A 57 -0.50 -1.67 4.64
CA THR A 57 -0.19 -0.24 4.61
C THR A 57 0.68 0.11 3.40
N CYS A 58 0.40 1.22 2.74
CA CYS A 58 1.21 1.73 1.62
C CYS A 58 1.47 3.24 1.79
N ASP A 59 2.67 3.69 1.41
CA ASP A 59 2.95 5.12 1.31
C ASP A 59 2.46 5.60 -0.06
N GLU A 60 1.72 6.70 -0.08
CA GLU A 60 1.34 7.35 -1.35
C GLU A 60 2.57 8.01 -1.97
N ILE A 61 3.14 7.35 -2.98
CA ILE A 61 4.26 7.85 -3.79
C ILE A 61 3.81 8.42 -5.14
N GLY A 62 2.50 8.42 -5.39
CA GLY A 62 1.86 8.80 -6.64
C GLY A 62 1.64 10.31 -6.81
N CYS A 63 1.55 11.08 -5.74
CA CYS A 63 1.07 12.47 -5.80
C CYS A 63 2.17 13.53 -5.95
N GLY A 64 3.42 13.12 -6.13
CA GLY A 64 4.57 14.01 -6.32
C GLY A 64 4.99 14.17 -7.79
N VAL A 65 6.17 14.76 -8.00
CA VAL A 65 6.82 14.87 -9.31
C VAL A 65 7.23 13.48 -9.81
N VAL A 66 7.13 13.27 -11.12
CA VAL A 66 7.62 12.03 -11.76
C VAL A 66 9.15 11.96 -11.63
N PRO A 67 9.72 10.84 -11.13
CA PRO A 67 11.17 10.69 -11.03
C PRO A 67 11.85 10.80 -12.39
N VAL A 68 13.08 11.31 -12.41
CA VAL A 68 13.88 11.41 -13.65
C VAL A 68 14.36 10.03 -14.09
N GLU A 69 14.67 9.17 -13.12
CA GLU A 69 15.11 7.80 -13.37
C GLU A 69 13.92 6.90 -13.75
N PRO A 70 13.97 6.17 -14.88
CA PRO A 70 12.89 5.28 -15.32
C PRO A 70 12.51 4.20 -14.29
N SER A 71 13.47 3.76 -13.47
CA SER A 71 13.21 2.81 -12.37
C SER A 71 12.32 3.41 -11.27
N GLY A 72 12.44 4.71 -11.02
CA GLY A 72 11.60 5.46 -10.10
C GLY A 72 10.17 5.60 -10.63
N GLU A 73 10.03 5.95 -11.90
CA GLU A 73 8.73 6.02 -12.58
C GLU A 73 8.03 4.66 -12.56
N ARG A 74 8.69 3.60 -13.02
CA ARG A 74 8.16 2.23 -13.04
C ARG A 74 7.70 1.79 -11.65
N TRP A 75 8.51 2.04 -10.63
CA TRP A 75 8.14 1.73 -9.24
C TRP A 75 6.86 2.43 -8.78
N ARG A 76 6.76 3.74 -9.06
CA ARG A 76 5.57 4.54 -8.71
C ARG A 76 4.32 3.99 -9.41
N GLU A 77 4.42 3.65 -10.69
CA GLU A 77 3.30 3.09 -11.44
C GLU A 77 2.87 1.72 -10.93
N GLU A 78 3.82 0.79 -10.74
CA GLU A 78 3.51 -0.57 -10.28
C GLU A 78 2.95 -0.60 -8.86
N ALA A 79 3.43 0.28 -7.98
CA ALA A 79 2.86 0.43 -6.65
C ALA A 79 1.41 0.92 -6.72
N GLY A 80 1.12 1.86 -7.62
CA GLY A 80 -0.23 2.33 -7.90
C GLY A 80 -1.15 1.22 -8.43
N ARG A 81 -0.70 0.48 -9.46
CA ARG A 81 -1.44 -0.64 -10.07
C ARG A 81 -1.77 -1.71 -9.03
N LEU A 82 -0.80 -2.12 -8.21
CA LEU A 82 -1.03 -3.11 -7.15
C LEU A 82 -1.97 -2.58 -6.06
N CYS A 83 -1.90 -1.29 -5.70
CA CYS A 83 -2.85 -0.68 -4.78
C CYS A 83 -4.27 -0.70 -5.34
N CYS A 84 -4.47 -0.43 -6.64
CA CYS A 84 -5.79 -0.54 -7.29
C CYS A 84 -6.33 -1.97 -7.25
N ALA A 85 -5.50 -2.95 -7.62
CA ALA A 85 -5.88 -4.36 -7.60
C ALA A 85 -6.23 -4.87 -6.19
N LEU A 86 -5.49 -4.43 -5.18
CA LEU A 86 -5.79 -4.73 -3.78
C LEU A 86 -7.04 -3.99 -3.29
N ALA A 87 -7.21 -2.72 -3.65
CA ALA A 87 -8.39 -1.93 -3.28
C ALA A 87 -9.69 -2.52 -3.84
N GLU A 88 -9.66 -3.08 -5.05
CA GLU A 88 -10.80 -3.77 -5.67
C GLU A 88 -11.27 -4.96 -4.81
N GLN A 89 -10.33 -5.72 -4.26
CA GLN A 89 -10.59 -6.90 -3.42
C GLN A 89 -10.70 -6.62 -1.92
N ALA A 90 -10.33 -5.42 -1.47
CA ALA A 90 -10.37 -5.05 -0.05
C ALA A 90 -11.81 -4.86 0.44
N ASP A 91 -12.08 -5.29 1.67
CA ASP A 91 -13.35 -5.05 2.35
C ASP A 91 -13.47 -3.60 2.83
N ALA A 92 -12.33 -2.96 3.10
CA ALA A 92 -12.26 -1.55 3.45
C ALA A 92 -10.98 -0.90 2.93
N VAL A 93 -11.07 0.36 2.54
CA VAL A 93 -9.92 1.18 2.13
C VAL A 93 -9.92 2.48 2.91
N TYR A 94 -8.78 2.79 3.52
CA TYR A 94 -8.58 4.01 4.28
C TYR A 94 -7.47 4.85 3.69
N ARG A 95 -7.68 6.17 3.67
CA ARG A 95 -6.62 7.16 3.52
C ARG A 95 -6.35 7.77 4.89
N VAL A 96 -5.10 7.77 5.34
CA VAL A 96 -4.70 8.41 6.59
C VAL A 96 -3.91 9.67 6.25
N TRP A 97 -4.33 10.81 6.81
CA TRP A 97 -3.64 12.09 6.68
C TRP A 97 -3.44 12.71 8.06
N ALA A 98 -2.19 13.02 8.42
CA ALA A 98 -1.85 13.64 9.70
C ALA A 98 -2.40 12.86 10.92
N GLY A 99 -2.40 11.52 10.83
CA GLY A 99 -2.95 10.64 11.86
C GLY A 99 -4.47 10.45 11.81
N ILE A 100 -5.17 11.14 10.89
CA ILE A 100 -6.63 11.09 10.77
C ILE A 100 -7.02 10.09 9.68
N PRO A 101 -7.69 8.97 10.01
CA PRO A 101 -8.17 8.02 9.03
C PRO A 101 -9.48 8.49 8.39
N GLN A 102 -9.57 8.39 7.07
CA GLN A 102 -10.78 8.56 6.28
C GLN A 102 -11.07 7.27 5.53
N ARG A 103 -12.24 6.66 5.76
CA ARG A 103 -12.70 5.51 4.98
C ARG A 103 -13.17 5.98 3.60
N ILE A 104 -12.66 5.36 2.54
CA ILE A 104 -12.98 5.66 1.15
C ILE A 104 -13.57 4.46 0.38
N LYS A 105 -13.62 3.28 1.02
CA LYS A 105 -14.39 2.07 0.65
C LYS A 105 -14.71 1.30 1.93
#